data_AF-A0A2A2K9J2-F1
#
_entry.id   AF-A0A2A2K9J2-F1
#
_cell.length_a   1.000
_cell.length_b   1.000
_cell.length_c   1.000
_cell.angle_alpha   90.00
_cell.angle_beta   90.00
_cell.angle_gamma   90.00
#
_symmetry.space_group_name_H-M   'P 1'
#
loop_
_entity.id
_entity.type
_entity.pdbx_description
1 polymer ?
#
loop_
_entity_poly.entity_id
_entity_poly.type
_entity_poly.pdbx_seq_one_letter_code
_entity_poly.pdbx_strand_id
1 'polypeptide(L)' 'MNELLEEHGKQLLRYKGVLNIAGEDRRLVFQGVLKLYGFDWDAEWKEGELRESVMVFIADELPEERIRAGFEALSHA' A
#
# COMPACT_ATOMS: atom_id res chain seq x y z
N MET A 1 0.74 -4.05 -6.09
CA MET A 1 2.04 -3.36 -5.93
C MET A 1 2.99 -3.58 -7.09
N ASN A 2 3.26 -4.83 -7.51
CA ASN A 2 4.21 -5.08 -8.62
C ASN A 2 3.85 -4.32 -9.91
N GLU A 3 2.61 -4.42 -10.39
CA GLU A 3 2.14 -3.69 -11.58
C GLU A 3 2.36 -2.17 -11.48
N LEU A 4 1.96 -1.56 -10.36
CA LEU A 4 2.16 -0.13 -10.09
C LEU A 4 3.64 0.27 -10.19
N LEU A 5 4.56 -0.55 -9.66
CA LEU A 5 5.99 -0.26 -9.66
C LEU A 5 6.63 -0.49 -11.03
N GLU A 6 6.15 -1.48 -11.77
CA GLU A 6 6.59 -1.77 -13.14
C GLU A 6 6.16 -0.67 -14.12
N GLU A 7 4.90 -0.24 -14.05
CA GLU A 7 4.35 0.78 -14.93
C GLU A 7 4.80 2.20 -14.54
N HIS A 8 4.78 2.53 -13.23
CA HIS A 8 4.93 3.91 -12.75
C HIS A 8 6.16 4.14 -11.86
N GLY A 9 7.08 3.18 -11.73
CA GLY A 9 8.24 3.28 -10.84
C GLY A 9 9.17 4.48 -11.07
N LYS A 10 9.12 5.13 -12.24
CA LYS A 10 9.86 6.37 -12.51
C LYS A 10 9.17 7.63 -11.99
N GLN A 11 7.85 7.60 -11.87
CA GLN A 11 7.00 8.71 -11.43
C GLN A 11 6.85 8.72 -9.91
N LEU A 12 6.94 7.56 -9.28
CA LEU A 12 6.86 7.41 -7.82
C LEU A 12 8.08 8.05 -7.16
N LEU A 13 7.86 9.02 -6.28
CA LEU A 13 8.91 9.68 -5.49
C LEU A 13 9.07 9.00 -4.14
N ARG A 14 7.95 8.86 -3.40
CA ARG A 14 7.90 8.19 -2.10
C ARG A 14 6.52 7.63 -1.86
N TYR A 15 6.45 6.47 -1.21
CA TYR A 15 5.18 5.86 -0.83
C TYR A 15 5.32 5.07 0.45
N LYS A 16 4.23 5.01 1.19
CA LYS A 16 4.12 4.27 2.44
C LYS A 16 2.70 3.76 2.62
N GLY A 17 2.54 2.71 3.41
CA GLY A 17 1.22 2.33 3.86
C GLY A 17 1.23 1.27 4.95
N VAL A 18 0.07 1.15 5.57
CA VAL A 18 -0.31 0.10 6.51
C VAL A 18 -1.41 -0.70 5.84
N LEU A 19 -1.29 -2.02 5.81
CA LEU A 19 -2.26 -2.91 5.19
C LEU A 19 -2.89 -3.82 6.25
N ASN A 20 -4.22 -3.91 6.20
CA ASN A 20 -4.98 -4.93 6.90
C ASN A 20 -5.02 -6.20 6.03
N ILE A 21 -4.29 -7.24 6.45
CA ILE A 21 -4.18 -8.51 5.72
C ILE A 21 -5.16 -9.53 6.30
N ALA A 22 -5.90 -10.21 5.42
CA ALA A 22 -6.85 -11.25 5.81
C ALA A 22 -6.14 -12.40 6.54
N GLY A 23 -6.66 -12.76 7.72
CA GLY A 23 -6.15 -13.88 8.52
C GLY A 23 -4.86 -13.59 9.30
N GLU A 24 -4.40 -12.35 9.38
CA GLU A 24 -3.20 -11.96 10.14
C GLU A 24 -3.54 -10.85 11.14
N ASP A 25 -3.06 -10.96 12.37
CA ASP A 25 -3.36 -10.00 13.44
C ASP A 25 -2.35 -8.84 13.51
N ARG A 26 -1.25 -8.95 12.79
CA ARG A 26 -0.25 -7.88 12.62
C ARG A 26 -0.57 -6.97 11.46
N ARG A 27 -0.14 -5.71 11.61
CA ARG A 27 -0.11 -4.73 10.51
C ARG A 27 1.00 -5.13 9.54
N LEU A 28 0.73 -5.15 8.24
CA LEU A 28 1.80 -5.18 7.25
C LEU A 28 2.13 -3.73 6.88
N VAL A 29 3.36 -3.30 7.12
CA VAL A 29 3.83 -1.97 6.73
C VAL A 29 4.67 -2.07 5.47
N PHE A 30 4.53 -1.11 4.57
CA PHE A 30 5.42 -0.98 3.43
C PHE A 30 5.91 0.46 3.28
N GLN A 31 7.09 0.59 2.67
CA GLN A 31 7.63 1.88 2.28
C GLN A 31 8.53 1.74 1.07
N GLY A 32 8.60 2.80 0.27
CA GLY A 32 9.53 2.88 -0.84
C GLY A 32 9.88 4.30 -1.26
N VAL A 33 10.99 4.39 -1.99
CA VAL A 33 11.57 5.60 -2.56
C VAL A 33 12.01 5.24 -3.98
N LEU A 34 11.46 5.94 -4.98
CA LEU A 34 11.64 5.58 -6.39
C LEU A 34 11.28 4.10 -6.62
N LYS A 35 12.24 3.28 -7.09
CA LYS A 35 12.05 1.84 -7.34
C LYS A 35 12.41 0.95 -6.16
N LEU A 36 13.02 1.50 -5.10
CA LEU A 36 13.38 0.72 -3.93
C LEU A 36 12.18 0.62 -2.99
N TYR A 37 11.81 -0.59 -2.60
CA TYR A 37 10.73 -0.81 -1.64
C TYR A 37 10.99 -2.03 -0.78
N GLY A 38 10.29 -2.07 0.34
CA GLY A 38 10.24 -3.22 1.23
C GLY A 38 8.94 -3.23 2.00
N PHE A 39 8.66 -4.39 2.57
CA PHE A 39 7.52 -4.65 3.45
C PHE A 39 8.02 -5.45 4.65
N ASP A 40 7.39 -5.23 5.80
CA ASP A 40 7.65 -6.00 7.01
C ASP A 40 6.40 -6.07 7.87
N TRP A 41 6.35 -7.04 8.77
CA TRP A 41 5.34 -7.10 9.80
C TRP A 41 5.67 -6.10 10.91
N ASP A 42 4.68 -5.31 11.30
CA ASP A 42 4.75 -4.41 12.45
C ASP A 42 3.93 -5.00 13.61
N ALA A 43 3.60 -4.17 14.59
CA ALA A 43 2.80 -4.55 15.75
C ALA A 43 1.40 -5.09 15.38
N GLU A 44 0.85 -5.90 16.29
CA GLU A 44 -0.55 -6.33 16.25
C GLU A 44 -1.52 -5.15 16.26
N TRP A 45 -2.68 -5.36 15.66
CA TRP A 45 -3.83 -4.47 15.82
C TRP A 45 -4.27 -4.48 17.29
N LYS A 46 -4.51 -3.31 17.87
CA LYS A 46 -4.99 -3.23 19.26
C LYS A 46 -6.46 -3.64 19.32
N GLU A 47 -6.89 -4.11 20.49
CA GLU A 47 -8.31 -4.38 20.74
C GLU A 47 -9.14 -3.10 20.52
N GLY A 48 -10.19 -3.20 19.71
CA GLY A 48 -11.04 -2.07 19.33
C GLY A 48 -10.45 -1.08 18.32
N GLU A 49 -9.23 -1.30 17.81
CA GLU A 49 -8.66 -0.49 16.73
C GLU A 49 -9.37 -0.78 15.40
N LEU A 50 -9.70 0.27 14.65
CA LEU A 50 -10.24 0.11 13.31
C LEU A 50 -9.16 -0.50 12.40
N ARG A 51 -9.41 -1.72 11.92
CA ARG A 51 -8.50 -2.42 10.99
C ARG A 51 -8.75 -1.96 9.57
N GLU A 52 -7.97 -0.98 9.12
CA GLU A 52 -8.05 -0.42 7.76
C GLU A 52 -6.70 -0.39 7.05
N SER A 53 -6.75 -0.47 5.72
CA SER A 53 -5.59 -0.28 4.86
C SER A 53 -5.49 1.19 4.45
N VAL A 54 -4.40 1.85 4.83
CA VAL A 54 -4.14 3.25 4.52
C VAL A 54 -2.82 3.37 3.79
N MET A 55 -2.83 4.06 2.65
CA MET A 55 -1.67 4.19 1.78
C MET A 55 -1.52 5.63 1.31
N VAL A 56 -0.28 6.06 1.13
CA VAL A 56 0.07 7.36 0.55
C VAL A 56 1.09 7.15 -0.56
N PHE A 57 0.83 7.75 -1.71
CA PHE A 57 1.73 7.80 -2.85
C PHE A 57 2.02 9.25 -3.18
N ILE A 58 3.31 9.60 -3.26
CA ILE A 58 3.80 10.90 -3.70
C ILE A 58 4.49 10.67 -5.04
N ALA A 59 3.99 11.28 -6.10
CA ALA A 59 4.41 10.99 -7.47
C ALA A 59 4.08 12.13 -8.44
N ASP A 60 4.77 12.15 -9.58
CA ASP A 60 4.52 13.06 -10.69
C ASP A 60 3.55 12.42 -11.69
N GLU A 61 2.38 13.04 -11.93
CA GLU A 61 1.39 12.63 -12.94
C GLU A 61 0.95 11.15 -12.84
N LEU A 62 0.65 10.70 -11.63
CA LEU A 62 0.22 9.33 -11.38
C LEU A 62 -1.29 9.16 -11.69
N PRO A 63 -1.73 8.11 -12.41
CA PRO A 63 -3.13 7.91 -12.76
C PRO A 63 -3.95 7.43 -11.55
N GLU A 64 -4.37 8.38 -10.69
CA GLU A 64 -5.01 8.11 -9.41
C GLU A 64 -6.20 7.15 -9.51
N GLU A 65 -7.17 7.44 -10.39
CA GLU A 65 -8.41 6.65 -10.53
C GLU A 65 -8.13 5.18 -10.87
N ARG A 66 -7.20 4.92 -11.78
CA ARG A 66 -6.83 3.54 -12.17
C ARG A 66 -6.21 2.80 -10.98
N ILE A 67 -5.34 3.47 -10.23
CA ILE A 67 -4.66 2.88 -9.07
C ILE A 67 -5.66 2.61 -7.95
N ARG A 68 -6.54 3.57 -7.66
CA ARG A 68 -7.61 3.43 -6.66
C ARG A 68 -8.50 2.23 -6.99
N ALA A 69 -9.00 2.15 -8.22
CA ALA A 69 -9.82 1.03 -8.67
C ALA A 69 -9.09 -0.33 -8.54
N GLY A 70 -7.78 -0.37 -8.85
CA GLY A 70 -6.97 -1.58 -8.69
C GLY A 70 -6.89 -2.07 -7.24
N PHE A 71 -6.79 -1.18 -6.27
CA PHE A 71 -6.79 -1.54 -4.84
C PHE A 71 -8.20 -1.85 -4.32
N GLU A 72 -9.23 -1.12 -4.76
CA GLU A 72 -10.62 -1.38 -4.37
C GLU A 72 -11.09 -2.77 -4.80
N ALA A 73 -10.64 -3.26 -5.95
CA ALA A 73 -10.92 -4.62 -6.41
C ALA A 73 -10.41 -5.72 -5.44
N LEU A 74 -9.35 -5.44 -4.67
CA LEU A 74 -8.80 -6.38 -3.68
C LEU A 74 -9.61 -6.43 -2.38
N SER A 75 -10.42 -5.41 -2.09
CA SER A 75 -11.25 -5.38 -0.87
C SER A 75 -12.49 -6.28 -0.96
N HIS A 76 -12.80 -6.78 -2.15
CA HIS A 76 -13.96 -7.64 -2.43
C HIS A 76 -13.57 -9.10 -2.74
N ALA A 77 -12.27 -9.43 -2.64
CA ALA A 77 -11.70 -10.75 -2.93
C ALA A 77 -11.35 -11.48 -1.62
#